data_AF-A0A947K2J4-F1
#
_entry.id   AF-A0A947K2J4-F1
#
_cell.length_a   1.000
_cell.length_b   1.000
_cell.length_c   1.000
_cell.angle_alpha   90.00
_cell.angle_beta   90.00
_cell.angle_gamma   90.00
#
_symmetry.space_group_name_H-M   'P 1'
#
loop_
_entity.id
_entity.type
_entity.pdbx_description
1 polymer ?
#
loop_
_entity_poly.entity_id
_entity_poly.type
_entity_poly.pdbx_seq_one_letter_code
_entity_poly.pdbx_strand_id
1 'polypeptide(L)'
;MKKWLVLLLLLLALSTAALAGIFIYEPKDKTTTFDKVVMLKGIGKDLKIIKINDQAIPVNSKGAFACGLVLRPGKNLVEIRALDLYGDHFVKSLSLLGMRTFPDVESPYEGKKHWARNQIVYLASLGFIEGYPDDNFYPGNPVTRGELATWIARTKQLSVPALTEDVFFDVPKEHWRAPYVKAVVDAGYMKGYDNQTFGLDDPISRRKAAEVVVATEGIDVVERVKPLFIDVPKAERGAFPIYLAKEKGLLKGVSENLPVYEPDRALTRAEAAVLLARFDRSQNAVQWLFNFDKGFTSAAYSAVNLEPKIISFTINPVTIIARQKSTVRLQAQLDPRQNLSPISKVSVNLTELGCMPDVQLFDDGSHGDLEKDDQIYTLNLSFEPKESGSKMLYVIAVDRLGWQGGGEASLTIVE
;
A
#
# COMPACT_ATOMS: atom_id res chain seq x y z
N MET A 1 -24.10 22.42 9.16
CA MET A 1 -23.82 23.87 9.29
C MET A 1 -22.54 24.20 10.06
N LYS A 2 -22.29 23.68 11.27
CA LYS A 2 -21.08 24.02 12.06
C LYS A 2 -19.72 23.65 11.41
N LYS A 3 -19.60 22.51 10.71
CA LYS A 3 -18.35 22.12 10.00
C LYS A 3 -18.00 23.03 8.81
N TRP A 4 -19.01 23.49 8.09
CA TRP A 4 -18.84 24.42 6.96
C TRP A 4 -18.47 25.82 7.43
N LEU A 5 -19.04 26.28 8.55
CA LEU A 5 -18.65 27.56 9.16
C LEU A 5 -17.20 27.54 9.67
N VAL A 6 -16.74 26.43 10.25
CA VAL A 6 -15.33 26.28 10.68
C VAL A 6 -14.38 26.24 9.48
N LEU A 7 -14.77 25.59 8.38
CA LEU A 7 -13.99 25.59 7.13
C LEU A 7 -13.92 26.99 6.51
N LEU A 8 -15.04 27.72 6.53
CA LEU A 8 -15.14 29.10 6.02
C LEU A 8 -14.36 30.08 6.90
N LEU A 9 -14.40 29.93 8.23
CA LEU A 9 -13.62 30.72 9.18
C LEU A 9 -12.11 30.42 9.09
N LEU A 10 -11.71 29.18 8.79
CA LEU A 10 -10.31 28.84 8.48
C LEU A 10 -9.87 29.47 7.15
N LEU A 11 -10.71 29.42 6.11
CA LEU A 11 -10.47 30.08 4.82
C LEU A 11 -10.40 31.62 4.96
N LEU A 12 -11.20 32.22 5.83
CA LEU A 12 -11.20 33.67 6.08
C LEU A 12 -10.06 34.13 7.00
N ALA A 13 -9.67 33.32 8.00
CA ALA A 13 -8.55 33.62 8.90
C ALA A 13 -7.17 33.47 8.22
N LEU A 14 -7.08 32.71 7.13
CA LEU A 14 -5.88 32.60 6.30
C LEU A 14 -5.71 33.77 5.31
N SER A 15 -6.65 34.71 5.24
CA SER A 15 -6.59 35.82 4.26
C SER A 15 -5.82 37.06 4.74
N THR A 16 -5.38 37.13 6.01
CA THR A 16 -4.68 38.31 6.55
C THR A 16 -3.38 38.02 7.31
N ALA A 17 -3.01 36.75 7.51
CA ALA A 17 -1.65 36.39 7.92
C ALA A 17 -0.88 35.96 6.67
N ALA A 18 0.20 36.67 6.33
CA ALA A 18 1.10 36.26 5.27
C ALA A 18 1.67 34.88 5.62
N LEU A 19 1.13 33.81 5.01
CA LEU A 19 1.83 32.54 5.01
C LEU A 19 3.06 32.70 4.13
N ALA A 20 4.21 32.90 4.76
CA ALA A 20 5.47 32.56 4.13
C ALA A 20 5.51 31.03 3.98
N GLY A 21 5.58 30.53 2.74
CA GLY A 21 5.76 29.11 2.44
C GLY A 21 4.48 28.29 2.20
N ILE A 22 4.56 26.99 2.49
CA ILE A 22 3.55 25.98 2.17
C ILE A 22 2.81 25.53 3.44
N PHE A 23 1.48 25.46 3.37
CA PHE A 23 0.64 24.88 4.40
C PHE A 23 -0.05 23.61 3.90
N ILE A 24 0.18 22.51 4.62
CA ILE A 24 -0.50 21.23 4.43
C ILE A 24 -1.54 21.09 5.52
N TYR A 25 -2.81 20.93 5.13
CA TYR A 25 -3.92 20.76 6.07
C TYR A 25 -4.49 19.34 6.06
N GLU A 26 -4.18 18.54 5.05
CA GLU A 26 -4.59 17.15 4.93
C GLU A 26 -3.50 16.34 4.20
N PRO A 27 -3.10 15.14 4.66
CA PRO A 27 -3.29 14.67 6.03
C PRO A 27 -2.43 15.50 7.00
N LYS A 28 -2.70 15.37 8.30
CA LYS A 28 -1.81 15.94 9.33
C LYS A 28 -0.53 15.11 9.43
N ASP A 29 0.57 15.73 9.87
CA ASP A 29 1.77 14.97 10.24
C ASP A 29 1.47 13.98 11.36
N LYS A 30 2.21 12.87 11.41
CA LYS A 30 2.04 11.76 12.36
C LYS A 30 0.66 11.07 12.30
N THR A 31 0.05 11.02 11.11
CA THR A 31 -1.25 10.35 10.91
C THR A 31 -1.08 8.85 10.69
N THR A 32 -1.93 8.05 11.36
CA THR A 32 -2.16 6.65 11.02
C THR A 32 -3.43 6.54 10.17
N THR A 33 -3.36 5.84 9.04
CA THR A 33 -4.50 5.61 8.15
C THR A 33 -4.67 4.14 7.82
N PHE A 34 -5.92 3.75 7.58
CA PHE A 34 -6.35 2.42 7.13
C PHE A 34 -6.88 2.45 5.68
N ASP A 35 -6.90 3.63 5.08
CA ASP A 35 -7.36 3.84 3.72
C ASP A 35 -6.26 3.45 2.73
N LYS A 36 -6.65 2.82 1.62
CA LYS A 36 -5.73 2.47 0.52
C LYS A 36 -5.11 3.72 -0.11
N VAL A 37 -5.85 4.84 -0.12
CA VAL A 37 -5.44 6.12 -0.70
C VAL A 37 -5.69 7.23 0.31
N VAL A 38 -4.67 8.08 0.53
CA VAL A 38 -4.75 9.26 1.39
C VAL A 38 -4.69 10.50 0.54
N MET A 39 -5.62 11.44 0.72
CA MET A 39 -5.54 12.72 0.02
C MET A 39 -4.56 13.65 0.71
N LEU A 40 -3.55 14.11 -0.03
CA LEU A 40 -2.71 15.23 0.37
C LEU A 40 -3.25 16.50 -0.26
N LYS A 41 -3.49 17.52 0.57
CA LYS A 41 -3.99 18.83 0.17
C LYS A 41 -3.25 19.92 0.91
N GLY A 42 -2.89 20.94 0.17
CA GLY A 42 -2.23 22.11 0.72
C GLY A 42 -2.45 23.36 -0.11
N ILE A 43 -1.93 24.45 0.42
CA ILE A 43 -1.94 25.77 -0.19
C ILE A 43 -0.61 26.45 0.10
N GLY A 44 -0.06 27.18 -0.86
CA GLY A 44 1.06 28.08 -0.66
C GLY A 44 0.85 29.37 -1.42
N LYS A 45 1.53 30.43 -0.99
CA LYS A 45 1.47 31.72 -1.66
C LYS A 45 2.54 31.78 -2.75
N ASP A 46 2.21 32.38 -3.90
CA ASP A 46 3.16 32.67 -4.99
C ASP A 46 3.98 31.44 -5.42
N LEU A 47 3.38 30.24 -5.40
CA LEU A 47 4.09 28.99 -5.73
C LEU A 47 4.39 28.93 -7.22
N LYS A 48 5.66 28.67 -7.56
CA LYS A 48 6.11 28.39 -8.92
C LYS A 48 6.10 26.89 -9.22
N ILE A 49 6.67 26.10 -8.30
CA ILE A 49 6.78 24.63 -8.43
C ILE A 49 6.50 24.02 -7.07
N ILE A 50 5.78 22.90 -7.05
CA ILE A 50 5.73 22.02 -5.90
C ILE A 50 6.04 20.60 -6.35
N LYS A 51 6.78 19.87 -5.53
CA LYS A 51 7.15 18.49 -5.72
C LYS A 51 6.83 17.67 -4.47
N ILE A 52 6.30 16.47 -4.66
CA ILE A 52 6.08 15.49 -3.59
C ILE A 52 6.96 14.29 -3.89
N ASN A 53 7.98 14.06 -3.05
CA ASN A 53 9.02 13.07 -3.26
C ASN A 53 9.58 13.13 -4.70
N ASP A 54 9.99 14.34 -5.09
CA ASP A 54 10.57 14.74 -6.38
C ASP A 54 9.64 14.74 -7.60
N GLN A 55 8.39 14.31 -7.43
CA GLN A 55 7.37 14.32 -8.48
C GLN A 55 6.60 15.66 -8.48
N ALA A 56 6.48 16.32 -9.63
CA ALA A 56 5.81 17.63 -9.71
C ALA A 56 4.29 17.51 -9.52
N ILE A 57 3.70 18.42 -8.74
CA ILE A 57 2.25 18.47 -8.54
C ILE A 57 1.69 19.78 -9.12
N PRO A 58 0.56 19.73 -9.83
CA PRO A 58 -0.11 20.93 -10.31
C PRO A 58 -0.58 21.82 -9.15
N VAL A 59 -0.41 23.13 -9.35
CA VAL A 59 -0.92 24.16 -8.44
C VAL A 59 -1.92 25.01 -9.21
N ASN A 60 -3.07 25.28 -8.61
CA ASN A 60 -4.05 26.16 -9.23
C ASN A 60 -3.68 27.64 -9.04
N SER A 61 -4.44 28.53 -9.69
CA SER A 61 -4.21 29.99 -9.63
C SER A 61 -4.33 30.61 -8.23
N LYS A 62 -4.88 29.88 -7.25
CA LYS A 62 -4.97 30.29 -5.85
C LYS A 62 -3.86 29.69 -4.98
N GLY A 63 -2.88 29.02 -5.59
CA GLY A 63 -1.77 28.39 -4.87
C GLY A 63 -2.14 27.07 -4.19
N ALA A 64 -3.33 26.53 -4.44
CA ALA A 64 -3.77 25.26 -3.86
C ALA A 64 -3.39 24.08 -4.74
N PHE A 65 -3.05 22.97 -4.10
CA PHE A 65 -2.64 21.72 -4.74
C PHE A 65 -3.23 20.53 -3.99
N ALA A 66 -3.45 19.43 -4.72
CA ALA A 66 -3.91 18.19 -4.14
C ALA A 66 -3.47 17.00 -4.99
N CYS A 67 -3.18 15.88 -4.33
CA CYS A 67 -2.96 14.59 -4.98
C CYS A 67 -3.34 13.45 -4.03
N GLY A 68 -3.66 12.28 -4.58
CA GLY A 68 -3.83 11.05 -3.84
C GLY A 68 -2.48 10.36 -3.61
N LEU A 69 -2.28 9.85 -2.40
CA LEU A 69 -1.10 9.09 -1.99
C LEU A 69 -1.50 7.63 -1.75
N VAL A 70 -0.90 6.71 -2.50
CA VAL A 70 -0.92 5.27 -2.19
C VAL A 70 0.21 5.00 -1.21
N LEU A 71 -0.12 4.66 0.03
CA LEU A 71 0.90 4.37 1.04
C LEU A 71 1.25 2.88 1.02
N ARG A 72 2.52 2.56 1.25
CA ARG A 72 2.91 1.18 1.57
C ARG A 72 2.47 0.83 2.99
N PRO A 73 2.20 -0.45 3.28
CA PRO A 73 2.06 -0.89 4.66
C PRO A 73 3.30 -0.50 5.49
N GLY A 74 3.07 0.09 6.65
CA GLY A 74 4.11 0.61 7.53
C GLY A 74 4.39 2.11 7.38
N LYS A 75 5.62 2.51 7.70
CA LYS A 75 6.04 3.91 7.82
C LYS A 75 6.41 4.50 6.45
N ASN A 76 5.81 5.63 6.09
CA ASN A 76 6.03 6.34 4.83
C ASN A 76 6.45 7.79 5.10
N LEU A 77 7.62 8.20 4.58
CA LEU A 77 8.02 9.62 4.58
C LEU A 77 7.56 10.29 3.29
N VAL A 78 6.75 11.33 3.42
CA VAL A 78 6.33 12.16 2.29
C VAL A 78 7.03 13.50 2.40
N GLU A 79 8.00 13.75 1.52
CA GLU A 79 8.67 15.05 1.42
C GLU A 79 7.94 15.94 0.42
N ILE A 80 7.61 17.15 0.82
CA ILE A 80 6.99 18.19 0.00
C ILE A 80 7.99 19.32 -0.13
N ARG A 81 8.43 19.60 -1.36
CA ARG A 81 9.36 20.67 -1.69
C ARG A 81 8.64 21.67 -2.56
N ALA A 82 8.73 22.97 -2.26
CA ALA A 82 8.26 23.99 -3.18
C ALA A 82 9.33 25.05 -3.45
N LEU A 83 9.16 25.69 -4.60
CA LEU A 83 9.86 26.87 -5.04
C LEU A 83 8.81 27.94 -5.32
N ASP A 84 8.95 29.12 -4.76
CA ASP A 84 8.06 30.24 -5.06
C ASP A 84 8.55 31.07 -6.26
N LEU A 85 7.80 32.11 -6.62
CA LEU A 85 8.13 33.01 -7.73
C LEU A 85 9.35 33.92 -7.45
N TYR A 86 9.76 34.07 -6.19
CA TYR A 86 10.90 34.88 -5.77
C TYR A 86 12.21 34.07 -5.68
N GLY A 87 12.11 32.75 -5.79
CA GLY A 87 13.26 31.83 -5.73
C GLY A 87 13.47 31.19 -4.36
N ASP A 88 12.56 31.41 -3.41
CA ASP A 88 12.65 30.81 -2.08
C ASP A 88 12.20 29.35 -2.10
N HIS A 89 12.96 28.52 -1.36
CA HIS A 89 12.72 27.10 -1.25
C HIS A 89 12.09 26.74 0.10
N PHE A 90 11.03 25.94 0.05
CA PHE A 90 10.32 25.44 1.23
C PHE A 90 10.32 23.92 1.23
N VAL A 91 10.63 23.32 2.37
CA VAL A 91 10.57 21.86 2.56
C VAL A 91 9.71 21.53 3.76
N LYS A 92 8.79 20.59 3.58
CA LYS A 92 7.96 20.04 4.66
C LYS A 92 7.91 18.53 4.51
N SER A 93 7.92 17.81 5.62
CA SER A 93 7.82 16.36 5.60
C SER A 93 6.63 15.90 6.43
N LEU A 94 5.96 14.85 5.98
CA LEU A 94 4.90 14.16 6.71
C LEU A 94 5.34 12.72 6.97
N SER A 95 5.26 12.32 8.24
CA SER A 95 5.41 10.95 8.69
C SER A 95 4.04 10.29 8.73
N LEU A 96 3.75 9.43 7.74
CA LEU A 96 2.45 8.77 7.62
C LEU A 96 2.58 7.26 7.84
N LEU A 97 1.69 6.69 8.64
CA LEU A 97 1.63 5.25 8.89
C LEU A 97 0.44 4.66 8.13
N GLY A 98 0.75 3.89 7.08
CA GLY A 98 -0.24 3.15 6.28
C GLY A 98 -0.47 1.75 6.84
N MET A 99 -1.71 1.39 7.12
CA MET A 99 -2.06 0.08 7.65
C MET A 99 -2.56 -0.86 6.56
N ARG A 100 -2.06 -2.10 6.51
CA ARG A 100 -2.62 -3.16 5.66
C ARG A 100 -3.97 -3.60 6.22
N THR A 101 -5.03 -3.38 5.46
CA THR A 101 -6.40 -3.79 5.80
C THR A 101 -6.88 -4.95 4.94
N PHE A 102 -7.92 -5.64 5.42
CA PHE A 102 -8.57 -6.75 4.72
C PHE A 102 -10.09 -6.54 4.79
N PRO A 103 -10.85 -6.61 3.68
CA PRO A 103 -12.28 -6.30 3.66
C PRO A 103 -13.09 -7.13 4.66
N ASP A 104 -12.82 -8.43 4.71
CA ASP A 104 -13.46 -9.41 5.60
C ASP A 104 -13.08 -9.27 7.10
N VAL A 105 -12.09 -8.43 7.41
CA VAL A 105 -11.70 -8.07 8.78
C VAL A 105 -12.25 -6.71 9.20
N GLU A 106 -12.38 -5.77 8.25
CA GLU A 106 -12.90 -4.42 8.50
C GLU A 106 -14.42 -4.39 8.68
N SER A 107 -15.15 -5.20 7.91
CA SER A 107 -16.60 -5.30 7.98
C SER A 107 -17.06 -6.74 7.80
N PRO A 108 -16.70 -7.66 8.72
CA PRO A 108 -17.08 -9.07 8.63
C PRO A 108 -18.57 -9.23 8.38
N TYR A 109 -19.46 -8.65 9.21
CA TYR A 109 -20.92 -8.55 9.01
C TYR A 109 -21.47 -7.44 9.97
N GLU A 110 -22.61 -6.81 9.65
CA GLU A 110 -23.29 -5.79 10.50
C GLU A 110 -22.50 -4.51 10.87
N GLY A 111 -21.45 -4.17 10.12
CA GLY A 111 -20.67 -2.93 10.35
C GLY A 111 -19.80 -2.94 11.62
N LYS A 112 -19.62 -4.11 12.26
CA LYS A 112 -18.66 -4.28 13.36
C LYS A 112 -17.35 -4.86 12.83
N LYS A 113 -16.23 -4.32 13.33
CA LYS A 113 -14.88 -4.81 13.05
C LYS A 113 -14.63 -6.17 13.70
N HIS A 114 -13.85 -7.04 13.04
CA HIS A 114 -13.49 -8.35 13.59
C HIS A 114 -12.70 -8.22 14.91
N TRP A 115 -12.92 -9.13 15.88
CA TRP A 115 -12.30 -9.04 17.22
C TRP A 115 -10.77 -9.07 17.20
N ALA A 116 -10.19 -9.78 16.23
CA ALA A 116 -8.74 -9.86 16.01
C ALA A 116 -8.18 -8.78 15.08
N ARG A 117 -9.00 -7.79 14.67
CA ARG A 117 -8.63 -6.83 13.62
C ARG A 117 -7.30 -6.15 13.88
N ASN A 118 -7.09 -5.60 15.08
CA ASN A 118 -5.89 -4.82 15.34
C ASN A 118 -4.64 -5.71 15.27
N GLN A 119 -4.69 -6.92 15.83
CA GLN A 119 -3.60 -7.89 15.76
C GLN A 119 -3.31 -8.25 14.30
N ILE A 120 -4.35 -8.56 13.53
CA ILE A 120 -4.21 -8.91 12.11
C ILE A 120 -3.58 -7.75 11.33
N VAL A 121 -4.16 -6.56 11.43
CA VAL A 121 -3.72 -5.38 10.67
C VAL A 121 -2.30 -4.96 11.05
N TYR A 122 -1.92 -4.98 12.33
CA TYR A 122 -0.59 -4.56 12.75
C TYR A 122 0.48 -5.56 12.32
N LEU A 123 0.25 -6.86 12.53
CA LEU A 123 1.19 -7.88 12.11
C LEU A 123 1.32 -7.94 10.59
N ALA A 124 0.22 -7.73 9.85
CA ALA A 124 0.27 -7.66 8.40
C ALA A 124 1.02 -6.42 7.91
N SER A 125 0.86 -5.28 8.58
CA SER A 125 1.59 -4.04 8.27
C SER A 125 3.09 -4.15 8.57
N LEU A 126 3.48 -5.04 9.49
CA LEU A 126 4.86 -5.41 9.79
C LEU A 126 5.41 -6.49 8.85
N GLY A 127 4.57 -7.06 7.98
CA GLY A 127 4.94 -8.17 7.09
C GLY A 127 5.12 -9.52 7.81
N PHE A 128 4.61 -9.66 9.03
CA PHE A 128 4.72 -10.91 9.80
C PHE A 128 3.66 -11.93 9.39
N ILE A 129 2.49 -11.46 8.97
CA ILE A 129 1.40 -12.30 8.44
C ILE A 129 0.89 -11.74 7.12
N GLU A 130 0.21 -12.56 6.35
CA GLU A 130 -0.35 -12.21 5.04
C GLU A 130 -1.78 -12.72 4.88
N GLY A 131 -2.55 -12.02 4.04
CA GLY A 131 -3.82 -12.51 3.50
C GLY A 131 -3.61 -13.24 2.18
N TYR A 132 -4.71 -13.49 1.48
CA TYR A 132 -4.72 -14.16 0.19
C TYR A 132 -4.64 -13.14 -0.97
N PRO A 133 -4.33 -13.60 -2.20
CA PRO A 133 -4.21 -12.73 -3.37
C PRO A 133 -5.46 -11.93 -3.72
N ASP A 134 -6.62 -12.31 -3.19
CA ASP A 134 -7.92 -11.64 -3.36
C ASP A 134 -8.17 -10.52 -2.34
N ASP A 135 -7.13 -10.07 -1.63
CA ASP A 135 -7.17 -9.06 -0.57
C ASP A 135 -7.90 -9.46 0.73
N ASN A 136 -8.40 -10.69 0.88
CA ASN A 136 -9.04 -11.16 2.12
C ASN A 136 -8.06 -11.83 3.08
N PHE A 137 -8.38 -11.85 4.37
CA PHE A 137 -7.57 -12.54 5.39
C PHE A 137 -8.09 -13.94 5.74
N TYR A 138 -9.39 -14.18 5.58
CA TYR A 138 -10.16 -15.34 6.02
C TYR A 138 -9.94 -15.69 7.51
N PRO A 139 -10.32 -14.79 8.44
CA PRO A 139 -10.02 -14.95 9.87
C PRO A 139 -10.61 -16.22 10.51
N GLY A 140 -11.72 -16.73 9.96
CA GLY A 140 -12.39 -17.94 10.46
C GLY A 140 -11.82 -19.26 9.92
N ASN A 141 -11.01 -19.24 8.87
CA ASN A 141 -10.46 -20.45 8.29
C ASN A 141 -9.39 -21.07 9.22
N PRO A 142 -9.23 -22.39 9.23
CA PRO A 142 -8.10 -23.04 9.86
C PRO A 142 -6.77 -22.53 9.28
N VAL A 143 -5.78 -22.30 10.15
CA VAL A 143 -4.41 -22.02 9.72
C VAL A 143 -3.67 -23.32 9.48
N THR A 144 -2.94 -23.42 8.37
CA THR A 144 -2.12 -24.61 8.10
C THR A 144 -0.80 -24.55 8.88
N ARG A 145 -0.16 -25.71 9.05
CA ARG A 145 1.18 -25.79 9.67
C ARG A 145 2.21 -25.00 8.86
N GLY A 146 2.15 -25.03 7.53
CA GLY A 146 3.01 -24.25 6.64
C GLY A 146 2.80 -22.74 6.74
N GLU A 147 1.55 -22.29 6.87
CA GLU A 147 1.24 -20.87 7.12
C GLU A 147 1.80 -20.43 8.47
N LEU A 148 1.56 -21.19 9.54
CA LEU A 148 2.07 -20.86 10.86
C LEU A 148 3.61 -20.85 10.91
N ALA A 149 4.27 -21.81 10.26
CA ALA A 149 5.73 -21.85 10.13
C ALA A 149 6.27 -20.57 9.46
N THR A 150 5.63 -20.15 8.37
CA THR A 150 5.97 -18.92 7.65
C THR A 150 5.84 -17.69 8.56
N TRP A 151 4.72 -17.58 9.28
CA TRP A 151 4.48 -16.44 10.15
C TRP A 151 5.43 -16.38 11.35
N ILE A 152 5.78 -17.53 11.93
CA ILE A 152 6.77 -17.61 13.01
C ILE A 152 8.15 -17.21 12.51
N ALA A 153 8.59 -17.75 11.37
CA ALA A 153 9.89 -17.41 10.79
C ALA A 153 10.02 -15.90 10.54
N ARG A 154 8.98 -15.27 9.97
CA ARG A 154 8.94 -13.82 9.73
C ARG A 154 8.91 -13.02 11.03
N THR A 155 8.07 -13.42 11.98
CA THR A 155 7.96 -12.75 13.29
C THR A 155 9.28 -12.76 14.04
N LYS A 156 9.96 -13.91 14.08
CA LYS A 156 11.27 -14.08 14.74
C LYS A 156 12.44 -13.60 13.88
N GLN A 157 12.16 -13.18 12.63
CA GLN A 157 13.15 -12.74 11.65
C GLN A 157 14.29 -13.74 11.47
N LEU A 158 13.91 -15.02 11.35
CA LEU A 158 14.85 -16.09 11.11
C LEU A 158 15.52 -15.91 9.74
N SER A 159 16.81 -16.27 9.67
CA SER A 159 17.47 -16.41 8.39
C SER A 159 16.85 -17.58 7.62
N VAL A 160 16.42 -17.32 6.38
CA VAL A 160 15.85 -18.36 5.52
C VAL A 160 16.93 -18.84 4.54
N PRO A 161 17.31 -20.13 4.58
CA PRO A 161 18.37 -20.65 3.74
C PRO A 161 17.90 -20.84 2.29
N ALA A 162 18.83 -20.71 1.34
CA ALA A 162 18.64 -21.27 0.02
C ALA A 162 18.71 -22.81 0.14
N LEU A 163 17.74 -23.50 -0.44
CA LEU A 163 17.60 -24.95 -0.31
C LEU A 163 18.19 -25.67 -1.53
N THR A 164 19.01 -26.68 -1.27
CA THR A 164 19.58 -27.56 -2.31
C THR A 164 18.84 -28.89 -2.42
N GLU A 165 18.09 -29.27 -1.38
CA GLU A 165 17.34 -30.50 -1.24
C GLU A 165 15.99 -30.25 -0.57
N ASP A 166 15.06 -31.19 -0.74
CA ASP A 166 13.74 -31.13 -0.14
C ASP A 166 13.84 -31.19 1.39
N VAL A 167 13.03 -30.38 2.07
CA VAL A 167 13.07 -30.29 3.54
C VAL A 167 12.38 -31.49 4.18
N PHE A 168 11.28 -31.90 3.57
CA PHE A 168 10.48 -33.09 3.85
C PHE A 168 9.94 -33.59 2.50
N PHE A 169 9.46 -34.83 2.46
CA PHE A 169 8.84 -35.39 1.25
C PHE A 169 7.66 -34.54 0.75
N ASP A 170 6.88 -33.97 1.66
CA ASP A 170 5.74 -33.08 1.37
C ASP A 170 6.12 -31.58 1.40
N VAL A 171 7.42 -31.26 1.50
CA VAL A 171 7.93 -29.89 1.44
C VAL A 171 9.11 -29.83 0.44
N PRO A 172 8.80 -29.87 -0.87
CA PRO A 172 9.82 -29.76 -1.92
C PRO A 172 10.55 -28.42 -1.82
N LYS A 173 11.85 -28.39 -2.14
CA LYS A 173 12.68 -27.19 -2.03
C LYS A 173 12.19 -26.02 -2.89
N GLU A 174 11.50 -26.31 -4.00
CA GLU A 174 10.92 -25.33 -4.91
C GLU A 174 9.63 -24.71 -4.35
N HIS A 175 9.01 -25.32 -3.34
CA HIS A 175 7.83 -24.73 -2.71
C HIS A 175 8.24 -23.46 -1.96
N TRP A 176 7.54 -22.35 -2.22
CA TRP A 176 7.83 -21.05 -1.62
C TRP A 176 7.85 -21.02 -0.07
N ARG A 177 7.21 -21.99 0.60
CA ARG A 177 7.18 -22.12 2.07
C ARG A 177 8.37 -22.92 2.61
N ALA A 178 9.06 -23.69 1.77
CA ALA A 178 10.11 -24.61 2.19
C ALA A 178 11.25 -23.90 2.97
N PRO A 179 11.76 -22.73 2.54
CA PRO A 179 12.81 -22.03 3.31
C PRO A 179 12.35 -21.64 4.72
N TYR A 180 11.08 -21.28 4.89
CA TYR A 180 10.52 -20.92 6.19
C TYR A 180 10.30 -22.14 7.08
N VAL A 181 9.81 -23.25 6.51
CA VAL A 181 9.68 -24.54 7.21
C VAL A 181 11.05 -25.00 7.71
N LYS A 182 12.08 -24.97 6.85
CA LYS A 182 13.46 -25.29 7.24
C LYS A 182 13.93 -24.42 8.40
N ALA A 183 13.74 -23.10 8.31
CA ALA A 183 14.17 -22.16 9.33
C ALA A 183 13.53 -22.43 10.71
N VAL A 184 12.22 -22.70 10.78
CA VAL A 184 11.57 -22.99 12.08
C VAL A 184 11.91 -24.37 12.63
N VAL A 185 12.23 -25.33 11.77
CA VAL A 185 12.69 -26.67 12.18
C VAL A 185 14.12 -26.60 12.72
N ASP A 186 15.02 -25.91 12.03
CA ASP A 186 16.40 -25.71 12.48
C ASP A 186 16.48 -24.92 13.79
N ALA A 187 15.59 -23.94 13.96
CA ALA A 187 15.45 -23.19 15.21
C ALA A 187 14.79 -24.01 16.34
N GLY A 188 14.28 -25.21 16.05
CA GLY A 188 13.63 -26.10 17.02
C GLY A 188 12.22 -25.67 17.42
N TYR A 189 11.60 -24.72 16.72
CA TYR A 189 10.27 -24.18 17.04
C TYR A 189 9.14 -25.10 16.56
N MET A 190 9.35 -25.78 15.43
CA MET A 190 8.42 -26.76 14.89
C MET A 190 9.15 -28.05 14.51
N LYS A 191 8.41 -29.15 14.41
CA LYS A 191 8.92 -30.47 14.00
C LYS A 191 7.93 -31.10 13.03
N GLY A 192 8.43 -31.97 12.15
CA GLY A 192 7.59 -32.86 11.34
C GLY A 192 6.80 -33.84 12.21
N TYR A 193 5.82 -34.52 11.62
CA TYR A 193 5.17 -35.65 12.31
C TYR A 193 6.15 -36.80 12.51
N ASP A 194 7.05 -36.98 11.55
CA ASP A 194 8.18 -37.88 11.56
C ASP A 194 9.37 -37.25 10.80
N ASN A 195 10.36 -38.06 10.44
CA ASN A 195 11.54 -37.61 9.70
C ASN A 195 11.28 -37.38 8.20
N GLN A 196 10.11 -37.72 7.69
CA GLN A 196 9.77 -37.66 6.26
C GLN A 196 8.66 -36.64 5.95
N THR A 197 7.72 -36.41 6.86
CA THR A 197 6.50 -35.64 6.60
C THR A 197 6.33 -34.48 7.57
N PHE A 198 6.11 -33.27 7.04
CA PHE A 198 5.80 -32.09 7.82
C PHE A 198 4.30 -31.88 8.03
N GLY A 199 3.46 -32.21 7.05
CA GLY A 199 2.05 -31.84 6.99
C GLY A 199 1.86 -30.38 6.57
N LEU A 200 2.44 -29.96 5.44
CA LEU A 200 2.50 -28.54 5.04
C LEU A 200 1.13 -27.83 5.00
N ASP A 201 0.14 -28.49 4.43
CA ASP A 201 -1.22 -27.94 4.24
C ASP A 201 -2.21 -28.42 5.31
N ASP A 202 -1.74 -29.22 6.27
CA ASP A 202 -2.60 -29.70 7.35
C ASP A 202 -2.97 -28.56 8.30
N PRO A 203 -4.23 -28.46 8.72
CA PRO A 203 -4.63 -27.60 9.83
C PRO A 203 -3.88 -27.96 11.12
N ILE A 204 -3.37 -26.96 11.83
CA ILE A 204 -2.76 -27.18 13.14
C ILE A 204 -3.82 -27.13 14.24
N SER A 205 -3.80 -28.09 15.18
CA SER A 205 -4.66 -28.03 16.37
C SER A 205 -4.18 -26.98 17.36
N ARG A 206 -5.08 -26.50 18.20
CA ARG A 206 -4.77 -25.54 19.27
C ARG A 206 -3.71 -26.08 20.24
N ARG A 207 -3.82 -27.37 20.60
CA ARG A 207 -2.81 -28.09 21.40
C ARG A 207 -1.43 -28.02 20.78
N LYS A 208 -1.31 -28.35 19.49
CA LYS A 208 -0.01 -28.34 18.83
C LYS A 208 0.54 -26.92 18.67
N ALA A 209 -0.33 -25.94 18.43
CA ALA A 209 0.08 -24.53 18.42
C ALA A 209 0.61 -24.06 19.79
N ALA A 210 0.07 -24.53 20.91
CA ALA A 210 0.61 -24.21 22.24
C ALA A 210 2.04 -24.75 22.43
N GLU A 211 2.33 -25.97 21.94
CA GLU A 211 3.69 -26.51 21.95
C GLU A 211 4.66 -25.62 21.15
N VAL A 212 4.22 -25.18 19.96
CA VAL A 212 5.02 -24.31 19.09
C VAL A 212 5.26 -22.94 19.73
N VAL A 213 4.25 -22.35 20.38
CA VAL A 213 4.36 -21.08 21.11
C VAL A 213 5.39 -21.16 22.23
N VAL A 214 5.33 -22.20 23.05
CA VAL A 214 6.28 -22.44 24.16
C VAL A 214 7.69 -22.61 23.63
N ALA A 215 7.88 -23.39 22.57
CA ALA A 215 9.19 -23.58 21.93
C ALA A 215 9.73 -22.27 21.33
N THR A 216 8.88 -21.49 20.64
CA THR A 216 9.27 -20.23 19.99
C THR A 216 9.73 -19.17 20.98
N GLU A 217 9.09 -19.11 22.15
CA GLU A 217 9.43 -18.16 23.22
C GLU A 217 10.47 -18.73 24.20
N GLY A 218 11.06 -19.90 23.90
CA GLY A 218 12.14 -20.48 24.70
C GLY A 218 11.72 -20.85 26.13
N ILE A 219 10.47 -21.25 26.32
CA ILE A 219 9.92 -21.61 27.62
C ILE A 219 10.19 -23.08 27.89
N ASP A 220 10.90 -23.37 28.98
CA ASP A 220 11.12 -24.75 29.42
C ASP A 220 9.82 -25.40 29.92
N VAL A 221 9.54 -26.60 29.42
CA VAL A 221 8.37 -27.36 29.83
C VAL A 221 8.61 -28.00 31.20
N VAL A 222 7.97 -27.47 32.24
CA VAL A 222 8.06 -27.98 33.61
C VAL A 222 6.72 -28.57 34.09
N GLU A 223 6.75 -29.77 34.66
CA GLU A 223 5.53 -30.51 35.07
C GLU A 223 4.92 -30.07 36.42
N ARG A 224 5.07 -28.79 36.77
CA ARG A 224 4.65 -28.23 38.07
C ARG A 224 3.42 -27.34 37.98
N VAL A 225 2.93 -27.06 36.77
CA VAL A 225 1.81 -26.15 36.55
C VAL A 225 0.49 -26.79 36.96
N LYS A 226 -0.39 -25.99 37.60
CA LYS A 226 -1.75 -26.41 37.97
C LYS A 226 -2.63 -26.47 36.71
N PRO A 227 -3.56 -27.43 36.59
CA PRO A 227 -4.52 -27.43 35.48
C PRO A 227 -5.29 -26.10 35.41
N LEU A 228 -5.30 -25.48 34.24
CA LEU A 228 -5.95 -24.18 34.01
C LEU A 228 -7.22 -24.27 33.16
N PHE A 229 -7.48 -25.43 32.57
CA PHE A 229 -8.63 -25.69 31.71
C PHE A 229 -9.28 -27.02 32.10
N ILE A 230 -10.61 -27.07 32.09
CA ILE A 230 -11.40 -28.24 32.51
C ILE A 230 -11.36 -29.36 31.46
N ASP A 231 -11.15 -29.01 30.20
CA ASP A 231 -11.10 -29.90 29.04
C ASP A 231 -9.68 -30.26 28.61
N VAL A 232 -8.68 -29.94 29.45
CA VAL A 232 -7.28 -30.35 29.26
C VAL A 232 -6.84 -31.04 30.54
N PRO A 233 -6.96 -32.38 30.64
CA PRO A 233 -6.50 -33.11 31.82
C PRO A 233 -4.96 -33.13 31.93
N LYS A 234 -4.42 -33.07 33.16
CA LYS A 234 -2.95 -33.03 33.38
C LYS A 234 -2.21 -34.25 32.79
N ALA A 235 -2.83 -35.42 32.80
CA ALA A 235 -2.24 -36.66 32.29
C ALA A 235 -2.17 -36.71 30.75
N GLU A 236 -2.80 -35.77 30.06
CA GLU A 236 -2.86 -35.76 28.61
C GLU A 236 -1.57 -35.23 27.99
N ARG A 237 -1.14 -35.86 26.89
CA ARG A 237 0.01 -35.40 26.12
C ARG A 237 -0.23 -33.96 25.64
N GLY A 238 0.78 -33.09 25.79
CA GLY A 238 0.68 -31.69 25.38
C GLY A 238 -0.09 -30.78 26.35
N ALA A 239 -0.54 -31.27 27.52
CA ALA A 239 -1.24 -30.45 28.51
C ALA A 239 -0.35 -29.34 29.10
N PHE A 240 0.90 -29.65 29.46
CA PHE A 240 1.80 -28.69 30.12
C PHE A 240 2.13 -27.46 29.25
N PRO A 241 2.45 -27.59 27.95
CA PRO A 241 2.63 -26.43 27.07
C PRO A 241 1.40 -25.51 27.02
N ILE A 242 0.19 -26.06 27.04
CA ILE A 242 -1.05 -25.26 27.09
C ILE A 242 -1.10 -24.44 28.38
N TYR A 243 -0.84 -25.06 29.53
CA TYR A 243 -0.89 -24.34 30.80
C TYR A 243 0.22 -23.29 30.91
N LEU A 244 1.44 -23.62 30.50
CA LEU A 244 2.59 -22.70 30.52
C LEU A 244 2.34 -21.49 29.63
N ALA A 245 1.87 -21.69 28.40
CA ALA A 245 1.52 -20.60 27.51
C ALA A 245 0.39 -19.73 28.08
N LYS A 246 -0.57 -20.31 28.81
CA LYS A 246 -1.61 -19.54 29.51
C LYS A 246 -1.04 -18.73 30.67
N GLU A 247 -0.19 -19.31 31.53
CA GLU A 247 0.45 -18.61 32.66
C GLU A 247 1.33 -17.44 32.18
N LYS A 248 2.03 -17.62 31.07
CA LYS A 248 2.85 -16.57 30.44
C LYS A 248 2.03 -15.54 29.65
N GLY A 249 0.71 -15.68 29.61
CA GLY A 249 -0.18 -14.77 28.89
C GLY A 249 -0.11 -14.88 27.36
N LEU A 250 0.52 -15.92 26.83
CA LEU A 250 0.72 -16.16 25.40
C LEU A 250 -0.52 -16.76 24.72
N LEU A 251 -1.39 -17.45 25.47
CA LEU A 251 -2.68 -17.93 24.97
C LEU A 251 -3.85 -17.64 25.90
N LYS A 252 -5.07 -17.74 25.36
CA LYS A 252 -6.34 -17.67 26.09
C LYS A 252 -7.21 -18.88 25.75
N GLY A 253 -8.14 -19.20 26.64
CA GLY A 253 -9.23 -20.16 26.37
C GLY A 253 -10.24 -19.59 25.37
N VAL A 254 -11.28 -20.36 25.09
CA VAL A 254 -12.36 -19.95 24.17
C VAL A 254 -13.21 -18.80 24.73
N SER A 255 -13.22 -18.64 26.05
CA SER A 255 -13.89 -17.55 26.76
C SER A 255 -13.05 -17.14 27.97
N GLU A 256 -13.21 -15.89 28.42
CA GLU A 256 -12.56 -15.41 29.65
C GLU A 256 -13.27 -15.93 30.91
N ASN A 257 -14.57 -16.24 30.81
CA ASN A 257 -15.41 -16.65 31.93
C ASN A 257 -15.59 -18.17 32.05
N LEU A 258 -15.08 -18.93 31.09
CA LEU A 258 -15.15 -20.39 31.09
C LEU A 258 -13.75 -20.96 30.87
N PRO A 259 -13.23 -21.81 31.79
CA PRO A 259 -11.90 -22.41 31.67
C PRO A 259 -11.90 -23.55 30.64
N VAL A 260 -12.30 -23.28 29.40
CA VAL A 260 -12.31 -24.24 28.28
C VAL A 260 -11.29 -23.79 27.23
N TYR A 261 -10.54 -24.73 26.66
CA TYR A 261 -9.49 -24.46 25.70
C TYR A 261 -9.74 -25.01 24.29
N GLU A 262 -10.50 -26.09 24.15
CA GLU A 262 -10.73 -26.87 22.92
C GLU A 262 -9.41 -27.31 22.27
N PRO A 263 -8.59 -28.14 22.93
CA PRO A 263 -7.23 -28.43 22.50
C PRO A 263 -7.13 -29.08 21.12
N ASP A 264 -8.10 -29.93 20.75
CA ASP A 264 -8.02 -30.73 19.51
C ASP A 264 -8.75 -30.08 18.33
N ARG A 265 -9.42 -28.94 18.54
CA ARG A 265 -9.97 -28.13 17.44
C ARG A 265 -8.82 -27.48 16.65
N ALA A 266 -9.01 -27.38 15.33
CA ALA A 266 -8.13 -26.60 14.47
C ALA A 266 -8.06 -25.13 14.92
N LEU A 267 -6.86 -24.57 14.97
CA LEU A 267 -6.61 -23.16 15.26
C LEU A 267 -7.03 -22.32 14.04
N THR A 268 -7.81 -21.25 14.25
CA THR A 268 -8.15 -20.36 13.14
C THR A 268 -7.02 -19.37 12.84
N ARG A 269 -7.02 -18.80 11.63
CA ARG A 269 -6.07 -17.76 11.23
C ARG A 269 -6.11 -16.52 12.12
N ALA A 270 -7.30 -16.11 12.59
CA ALA A 270 -7.42 -15.02 13.55
C ALA A 270 -6.83 -15.38 14.92
N GLU A 271 -7.05 -16.59 15.41
CA GLU A 271 -6.48 -17.06 16.66
C GLU A 271 -4.95 -17.14 16.59
N ALA A 272 -4.40 -17.62 15.47
CA ALA A 272 -2.96 -17.62 15.21
C ALA A 272 -2.37 -16.21 15.22
N ALA A 273 -2.98 -15.25 14.51
CA ALA A 273 -2.54 -13.86 14.54
C ALA A 273 -2.51 -13.29 15.98
N VAL A 274 -3.48 -13.65 16.80
CA VAL A 274 -3.54 -13.21 18.20
C VAL A 274 -2.50 -13.90 19.08
N LEU A 275 -2.17 -15.17 18.84
CA LEU A 275 -1.04 -15.85 19.50
C LEU A 275 0.28 -15.16 19.15
N LEU A 276 0.53 -14.94 17.85
CA LEU A 276 1.75 -14.28 17.39
C LEU A 276 1.87 -12.86 17.92
N ALA A 277 0.77 -12.11 18.02
CA ALA A 277 0.76 -10.74 18.54
C ALA A 277 1.23 -10.66 20.00
N ARG A 278 1.18 -11.77 20.75
CA ARG A 278 1.60 -11.83 22.15
C ARG A 278 3.08 -12.09 22.34
N PHE A 279 3.81 -12.52 21.31
CA PHE A 279 5.26 -12.68 21.41
C PHE A 279 5.95 -11.36 21.71
N ASP A 280 7.01 -11.38 22.50
CA ASP A 280 7.76 -10.17 22.87
C ASP A 280 8.25 -9.42 21.63
N ARG A 281 8.69 -10.16 20.61
CA ARG A 281 9.14 -9.59 19.33
C ARG A 281 8.02 -8.83 18.61
N SER A 282 6.81 -9.39 18.59
CA SER A 282 5.64 -8.76 17.98
C SER A 282 5.24 -7.49 18.74
N GLN A 283 5.19 -7.54 20.06
CA GLN A 283 4.85 -6.38 20.88
C GLN A 283 5.85 -5.24 20.66
N ASN A 284 7.14 -5.53 20.68
CA ASN A 284 8.20 -4.56 20.40
C ASN A 284 8.11 -3.98 18.98
N ALA A 285 7.83 -4.82 17.98
CA ALA A 285 7.66 -4.39 16.60
C ALA A 285 6.43 -3.47 16.42
N VAL A 286 5.31 -3.78 17.08
CA VAL A 286 4.12 -2.93 17.09
C VAL A 286 4.40 -1.59 17.80
N GLN A 287 5.10 -1.59 18.93
CA GLN A 287 5.52 -0.35 19.59
C GLN A 287 6.42 0.50 18.67
N TRP A 288 7.36 -0.13 17.97
CA TRP A 288 8.19 0.55 16.97
C TRP A 288 7.36 1.11 15.81
N LEU A 289 6.37 0.36 15.31
CA LEU A 289 5.48 0.77 14.23
C LEU A 289 4.81 2.12 14.54
N PHE A 290 4.30 2.26 15.76
CA PHE A 290 3.62 3.47 16.24
C PHE A 290 4.55 4.57 16.78
N ASN A 291 5.88 4.35 16.84
CA ASN A 291 6.82 5.39 17.22
C ASN A 291 7.09 6.35 16.04
N PHE A 292 6.44 7.51 16.03
CA PHE A 292 6.55 8.46 14.91
C PHE A 292 7.88 9.24 14.83
N ASP A 293 8.80 9.08 15.78
CA ASP A 293 10.01 9.89 15.84
C ASP A 293 11.19 9.28 15.05
N LYS A 294 11.04 8.03 14.57
CA LYS A 294 12.08 7.34 13.79
C LYS A 294 11.52 6.29 12.84
N GLY A 295 12.34 5.92 11.85
CA GLY A 295 12.08 4.80 10.94
C GLY A 295 11.23 5.13 9.71
N PHE A 296 11.04 6.42 9.38
CA PHE A 296 10.37 6.85 8.15
C PHE A 296 11.40 7.05 7.05
N THR A 297 11.14 6.47 5.86
CA THR A 297 11.98 6.61 4.67
C THR A 297 11.12 6.97 3.47
N SER A 298 11.67 7.73 2.51
CA SER A 298 10.99 8.13 1.28
C SER A 298 11.17 7.11 0.14
N ALA A 299 12.26 6.33 0.17
CA ALA A 299 12.62 5.38 -0.91
C ALA A 299 11.50 4.41 -1.28
N ALA A 300 10.79 3.90 -0.28
CA ALA A 300 9.69 2.96 -0.49
C ALA A 300 8.45 3.66 -1.07
N TYR A 301 8.13 4.87 -0.62
CA TYR A 301 6.98 5.62 -1.12
C TYR A 301 7.11 6.00 -2.60
N SER A 302 8.29 6.49 -3.01
CA SER A 302 8.49 7.02 -4.37
C SER A 302 8.25 5.99 -5.47
N ALA A 303 8.29 4.70 -5.15
CA ALA A 303 8.08 3.63 -6.11
C ALA A 303 6.59 3.29 -6.40
N VAL A 304 5.63 3.82 -5.64
CA VAL A 304 4.19 3.52 -5.85
C VAL A 304 3.34 4.74 -6.21
N ASN A 305 3.89 5.96 -6.11
CA ASN A 305 3.23 7.19 -6.56
C ASN A 305 4.09 7.86 -7.63
N LEU A 306 3.94 7.39 -8.87
CA LEU A 306 4.67 7.87 -10.04
C LEU A 306 3.72 8.65 -10.94
N GLU A 307 4.22 9.73 -11.53
CA GLU A 307 3.46 10.46 -12.55
C GLU A 307 3.19 9.60 -13.80
N PRO A 308 2.08 9.84 -14.52
CA PRO A 308 1.90 9.35 -15.87
C PRO A 308 3.11 9.69 -16.76
N LYS A 309 3.65 8.73 -17.49
CA LYS A 309 4.77 8.98 -18.40
C LYS A 309 4.31 8.92 -19.85
N ILE A 310 4.52 10.00 -20.59
CA ILE A 310 4.29 10.06 -22.03
C ILE A 310 5.60 9.65 -22.71
N ILE A 311 5.61 8.50 -23.39
CA ILE A 311 6.76 7.96 -24.11
C ILE A 311 7.08 8.83 -25.34
N SER A 312 6.03 9.21 -26.08
CA SER A 312 6.17 10.07 -27.25
C SER A 312 4.88 10.85 -27.50
N PHE A 313 5.04 12.08 -27.99
CA PHE A 313 3.96 12.87 -28.54
C PHE A 313 4.32 13.27 -29.98
N THR A 314 3.44 12.96 -30.93
CA THR A 314 3.71 13.13 -32.37
C THR A 314 2.58 13.87 -33.06
N ILE A 315 2.93 14.58 -34.13
CA ILE A 315 2.03 15.37 -34.96
C ILE A 315 2.23 14.94 -36.41
N ASN A 316 1.17 14.60 -37.13
CA ASN A 316 1.25 14.19 -38.53
C ASN A 316 0.13 14.83 -39.38
N PRO A 317 0.44 15.57 -40.46
CA PRO A 317 1.78 15.97 -40.89
C PRO A 317 2.41 16.98 -39.92
N VAL A 318 3.75 16.96 -39.81
CA VAL A 318 4.53 17.94 -39.02
C VAL A 318 4.63 19.32 -39.69
N THR A 319 4.18 19.44 -40.94
CA THR A 319 4.17 20.69 -41.71
C THR A 319 2.82 20.89 -42.40
N ILE A 320 2.24 22.07 -42.25
CA ILE A 320 0.99 22.50 -42.88
C ILE A 320 1.11 23.92 -43.46
N ILE A 321 0.12 24.36 -44.23
CA ILE A 321 0.13 25.66 -44.93
C ILE A 321 -0.82 26.64 -44.22
N ALA A 322 -0.38 27.89 -44.07
CA ALA A 322 -1.17 28.98 -43.52
C ALA A 322 -2.38 29.29 -44.40
N ARG A 323 -3.50 29.68 -43.77
CA ARG A 323 -4.77 30.06 -44.44
C ARG A 323 -5.35 28.95 -45.33
N GLN A 324 -4.93 27.71 -45.09
CA GLN A 324 -5.45 26.52 -45.74
C GLN A 324 -5.96 25.54 -44.68
N LYS A 325 -7.21 25.11 -44.83
CA LYS A 325 -7.79 24.07 -43.98
C LYS A 325 -6.94 22.80 -44.08
N SER A 326 -6.41 22.36 -42.94
CA SER A 326 -5.54 21.21 -42.82
C SER A 326 -6.06 20.28 -41.71
N THR A 327 -5.83 18.98 -41.85
CA THR A 327 -6.10 17.99 -40.81
C THR A 327 -4.79 17.46 -40.27
N VAL A 328 -4.57 17.59 -38.97
CA VAL A 328 -3.42 17.02 -38.26
C VAL A 328 -3.90 15.93 -37.32
N ARG A 329 -3.15 14.83 -37.28
CA ARG A 329 -3.29 13.78 -36.28
C ARG A 329 -2.30 14.04 -35.16
N LEU A 330 -2.80 14.12 -33.94
CA LEU A 330 -2.02 14.18 -32.71
C LEU A 330 -2.06 12.79 -32.07
N GLN A 331 -0.90 12.25 -31.70
CA GLN A 331 -0.83 10.95 -31.02
C GLN A 331 0.11 11.01 -29.82
N ALA A 332 -0.39 10.62 -28.65
CA ALA A 332 0.37 10.50 -27.42
C ALA A 332 0.42 9.04 -26.99
N GLN A 333 1.61 8.46 -26.97
CA GLN A 333 1.85 7.11 -26.45
C GLN A 333 2.25 7.20 -24.99
N LEU A 334 1.55 6.47 -24.12
CA LEU A 334 1.84 6.42 -22.68
C LEU A 334 2.56 5.13 -22.30
N ASP A 335 3.37 5.22 -21.24
CA ASP A 335 3.99 4.06 -20.61
C ASP A 335 2.93 3.22 -19.89
N PRO A 336 2.81 1.90 -20.16
CA PRO A 336 1.86 1.04 -19.46
C PRO A 336 2.11 0.99 -17.95
N ARG A 337 1.07 1.28 -17.14
CA ARG A 337 1.20 1.41 -15.68
C ARG A 337 0.49 0.28 -14.92
N GLN A 338 1.20 -0.83 -14.68
CA GLN A 338 0.65 -1.95 -13.89
C GLN A 338 0.52 -1.59 -12.40
N ASN A 339 -0.59 -1.98 -11.78
CA ASN A 339 -0.87 -1.81 -10.35
C ASN A 339 -0.83 -0.36 -9.83
N LEU A 340 -0.88 0.63 -10.73
CA LEU A 340 -0.98 2.06 -10.41
C LEU A 340 -2.36 2.59 -10.78
N SER A 341 -2.66 3.82 -10.33
CA SER A 341 -3.90 4.52 -10.68
C SER A 341 -4.04 4.65 -12.20
N PRO A 342 -5.18 4.28 -12.81
CA PRO A 342 -5.35 4.36 -14.26
C PRO A 342 -5.40 5.82 -14.74
N ILE A 343 -5.11 6.01 -16.03
CA ILE A 343 -5.22 7.33 -16.67
C ILE A 343 -6.69 7.75 -16.65
N SER A 344 -6.94 8.99 -16.23
CA SER A 344 -8.25 9.60 -16.19
C SER A 344 -8.48 10.50 -17.40
N LYS A 345 -7.43 11.19 -17.89
CA LYS A 345 -7.50 12.11 -19.01
C LYS A 345 -6.15 12.25 -19.70
N VAL A 346 -6.16 12.36 -21.02
CA VAL A 346 -5.04 12.85 -21.83
C VAL A 346 -5.53 14.03 -22.65
N SER A 347 -4.83 15.16 -22.60
CA SER A 347 -5.24 16.36 -23.32
C SER A 347 -4.08 17.21 -23.79
N VAL A 348 -4.33 18.00 -24.82
CA VAL A 348 -3.36 18.88 -25.47
C VAL A 348 -3.82 20.34 -25.39
N ASN A 349 -2.87 21.25 -25.18
CA ASN A 349 -3.11 22.68 -25.29
C ASN A 349 -2.90 23.14 -26.74
N LEU A 350 -3.97 23.61 -27.39
CA LEU A 350 -3.95 24.06 -28.79
C LEU A 350 -4.10 25.59 -28.94
N THR A 351 -3.92 26.36 -27.86
CA THR A 351 -4.07 27.81 -27.90
C THR A 351 -3.08 28.48 -28.85
N GLU A 352 -1.87 27.94 -29.02
CA GLU A 352 -0.89 28.44 -30.00
C GLU A 352 -1.37 28.36 -31.47
N LEU A 353 -2.37 27.50 -31.73
CA LEU A 353 -3.00 27.34 -33.03
C LEU A 353 -4.29 28.19 -33.15
N GLY A 354 -4.58 29.06 -32.17
CA GLY A 354 -5.83 29.81 -32.07
C GLY A 354 -7.04 28.93 -31.73
N CYS A 355 -6.82 27.73 -31.21
CA CYS A 355 -7.85 26.76 -30.85
C CYS A 355 -8.10 26.74 -29.32
N MET A 356 -8.93 25.80 -28.87
CA MET A 356 -9.26 25.65 -27.44
C MET A 356 -8.06 25.12 -26.63
N PRO A 357 -7.90 25.54 -25.37
CA PRO A 357 -7.03 24.85 -24.42
C PRO A 357 -7.65 23.50 -24.00
N ASP A 358 -6.80 22.57 -23.55
CA ASP A 358 -7.20 21.33 -22.86
C ASP A 358 -8.13 20.40 -23.68
N VAL A 359 -7.83 20.22 -24.96
CA VAL A 359 -8.58 19.34 -25.87
C VAL A 359 -8.18 17.89 -25.64
N GLN A 360 -9.17 17.02 -25.43
CA GLN A 360 -8.94 15.61 -25.07
C GLN A 360 -8.51 14.76 -26.28
N LEU A 361 -7.60 13.80 -26.02
CA LEU A 361 -7.25 12.70 -26.92
C LEU A 361 -7.91 11.40 -26.41
N PHE A 362 -8.12 10.44 -27.31
CA PHE A 362 -8.91 9.24 -27.06
C PHE A 362 -8.15 7.96 -27.41
N ASP A 363 -8.27 6.94 -26.57
CA ASP A 363 -7.74 5.57 -26.70
C ASP A 363 -8.96 4.62 -26.63
N ASP A 364 -9.84 4.74 -27.63
CA ASP A 364 -11.15 4.09 -27.64
C ASP A 364 -11.57 3.57 -29.02
N GLY A 365 -10.64 3.54 -29.98
CA GLY A 365 -10.89 3.20 -31.38
C GLY A 365 -11.62 4.29 -32.17
N SER A 366 -11.67 5.53 -31.66
CA SER A 366 -12.29 6.67 -32.32
C SER A 366 -11.34 7.86 -32.48
N HIS A 367 -11.80 8.96 -33.08
CA HIS A 367 -11.01 10.19 -33.26
C HIS A 367 -9.65 10.01 -33.98
N GLY A 368 -9.49 8.95 -34.76
CA GLY A 368 -8.26 8.62 -35.47
C GLY A 368 -7.39 7.55 -34.78
N ASP A 369 -7.82 7.10 -33.60
CA ASP A 369 -7.28 5.93 -32.92
C ASP A 369 -7.65 4.63 -33.64
N LEU A 370 -6.73 3.67 -33.68
CA LEU A 370 -6.85 2.43 -34.44
C LEU A 370 -7.21 1.23 -33.56
N GLU A 371 -6.66 1.18 -32.34
CA GLU A 371 -6.84 0.07 -31.41
C GLU A 371 -7.23 0.62 -30.05
N LYS A 372 -8.33 0.10 -29.49
CA LYS A 372 -8.82 0.54 -28.19
C LYS A 372 -8.02 -0.08 -27.05
N ASP A 373 -7.76 0.73 -26.02
CA ASP A 373 -7.06 0.40 -24.77
C ASP A 373 -5.57 0.02 -24.96
N ASP A 374 -4.93 0.52 -26.02
CA ASP A 374 -3.53 0.23 -26.36
C ASP A 374 -2.51 1.25 -25.78
N GLN A 375 -2.99 2.23 -25.02
CA GLN A 375 -2.23 3.37 -24.47
C GLN A 375 -1.77 4.41 -25.51
N ILE A 376 -2.36 4.42 -26.71
CA ILE A 376 -2.13 5.42 -27.76
C ILE A 376 -3.35 6.31 -27.88
N TYR A 377 -3.25 7.49 -27.27
CA TYR A 377 -4.32 8.48 -27.31
C TYR A 377 -4.20 9.31 -28.58
N THR A 378 -5.27 9.38 -29.38
CA THR A 378 -5.29 10.04 -30.68
C THR A 378 -6.36 11.13 -30.78
N LEU A 379 -6.06 12.17 -31.57
CA LEU A 379 -7.03 13.17 -32.03
C LEU A 379 -6.73 13.62 -33.47
N ASN A 380 -7.68 13.45 -34.37
CA ASN A 380 -7.68 14.12 -35.68
C ASN A 380 -8.33 15.51 -35.55
N LEU A 381 -7.52 16.56 -35.69
CA LEU A 381 -7.94 17.95 -35.61
C LEU A 381 -7.95 18.58 -37.00
N SER A 382 -9.07 19.17 -37.41
CA SER A 382 -9.15 19.96 -38.65
C SER A 382 -9.35 21.44 -38.35
N PHE A 383 -8.43 22.28 -38.83
CA PHE A 383 -8.45 23.72 -38.58
C PHE A 383 -7.75 24.48 -39.70
N GLU A 384 -7.87 25.81 -39.70
CA GLU A 384 -7.21 26.70 -40.65
C GLU A 384 -6.27 27.65 -39.88
N PRO A 385 -4.95 27.42 -39.89
CA PRO A 385 -3.99 28.27 -39.18
C PRO A 385 -3.91 29.65 -39.82
N LYS A 386 -3.96 30.72 -39.03
CA LYS A 386 -3.91 32.10 -39.56
C LYS A 386 -2.49 32.62 -39.79
N GLU A 387 -1.54 32.15 -38.99
CA GLU A 387 -0.17 32.63 -38.94
C GLU A 387 0.81 31.50 -39.25
N SER A 388 1.86 31.80 -40.02
CA SER A 388 3.00 30.93 -40.24
C SER A 388 3.94 30.89 -39.03
N GLY A 389 4.87 29.94 -39.00
CA GLY A 389 5.86 29.76 -37.95
C GLY A 389 5.82 28.38 -37.29
N SER A 390 6.80 28.13 -36.42
CA SER A 390 6.85 26.93 -35.58
C SER A 390 6.01 27.14 -34.32
N LYS A 391 5.14 26.17 -34.02
CA LYS A 391 4.24 26.17 -32.87
C LYS A 391 4.54 24.95 -32.00
N MET A 392 4.72 25.14 -30.70
CA MET A 392 4.99 24.07 -29.75
C MET A 392 3.70 23.65 -29.07
N LEU A 393 3.35 22.38 -29.18
CA LEU A 393 2.17 21.80 -28.55
C LEU A 393 2.59 20.97 -27.34
N TYR A 394 1.86 21.14 -26.24
CA TYR A 394 2.10 20.41 -24.99
C TYR A 394 0.92 19.48 -24.72
N VAL A 395 1.22 18.21 -24.47
CA VAL A 395 0.27 17.19 -24.05
C VAL A 395 0.48 16.87 -22.57
N ILE A 396 -0.61 16.63 -21.84
CA ILE A 396 -0.63 16.27 -20.43
C ILE A 396 -1.47 15.01 -20.27
N ALA A 397 -0.95 14.06 -19.50
CA ALA A 397 -1.67 12.89 -19.02
C ALA A 397 -1.92 13.04 -17.52
N VAL A 398 -3.15 12.74 -17.08
CA VAL A 398 -3.59 12.84 -15.68
C VAL A 398 -4.16 11.51 -15.24
N ASP A 399 -3.85 11.06 -14.02
CA ASP A 399 -4.45 9.86 -13.44
C ASP A 399 -5.64 10.17 -12.50
N ARG A 400 -6.29 9.14 -11.94
CA ARG A 400 -7.44 9.35 -11.02
C ARG A 400 -7.06 9.90 -9.65
N LEU A 401 -5.77 9.91 -9.30
CA LEU A 401 -5.26 10.46 -8.05
C LEU A 401 -4.76 11.91 -8.23
N GLY A 402 -4.77 12.44 -9.45
CA GLY A 402 -4.38 13.81 -9.76
C GLY A 402 -2.90 13.99 -10.10
N TRP A 403 -2.14 12.90 -10.27
CA TRP A 403 -0.76 12.96 -10.77
C TRP A 403 -0.76 13.32 -12.26
N GLN A 404 0.22 14.12 -12.70
CA GLN A 404 0.32 14.59 -14.07
C GLN A 404 1.71 14.41 -14.64
N GLY A 405 1.81 14.00 -15.90
CA GLY A 405 3.05 14.06 -16.66
C GLY A 405 2.82 14.61 -18.06
N GLY A 406 3.89 15.17 -18.64
CA GLY A 406 3.81 15.95 -19.86
C GLY A 406 4.69 15.43 -21.00
N GLY A 407 4.37 15.88 -22.21
CA GLY A 407 5.17 15.71 -23.42
C GLY A 407 4.98 16.90 -24.34
N GLU A 408 5.85 17.06 -25.33
CA GLU A 408 5.81 18.19 -26.26
C GLU A 408 6.16 17.76 -27.69
N ALA A 409 5.66 18.50 -28.67
CA ALA A 409 5.96 18.30 -30.08
C ALA A 409 5.82 19.62 -30.85
N SER A 410 6.58 19.78 -31.94
CA SER A 410 6.56 20.98 -32.78
C SER A 410 5.77 20.75 -34.06
N LEU A 411 4.92 21.72 -34.43
CA LEU A 411 4.25 21.81 -35.73
C LEU A 411 4.80 23.03 -36.48
N THR A 412 5.16 22.85 -37.76
CA THR A 412 5.61 23.95 -38.61
C THR A 412 4.51 24.38 -39.55
N ILE A 413 4.22 25.68 -39.59
CA ILE A 413 3.24 26.27 -40.51
C ILE A 413 4.00 27.14 -41.51
N VAL A 414 3.95 26.78 -42.78
CA VAL A 414 4.57 27.56 -43.88
C VAL A 414 3.55 28.47 -44.54
N GLU A 415 4.01 29.49 -45.27
CA GLU A 415 3.13 30.43 -45.98
C GLU A 415 2.37 29.81 -47.16
#